data_AF-A0A662K1I7-F1
#
_entry.id   AF-A0A662K1I7-F1
#
_cell.length_a   1.000
_cell.length_b   1.000
_cell.length_c   1.000
_cell.angle_alpha   90.00
_cell.angle_beta   90.00
_cell.angle_gamma   90.00
#
_symmetry.space_group_name_H-M   'P 1'
#
loop_
_entity.id
_entity.type
_entity.pdbx_description
1 polymer ?
#
loop_
_entity_poly.entity_id
_entity_poly.type
_entity_poly.pdbx_seq_one_letter_code
_entity_poly.pdbx_strand_id
1 'polypeptide(L)' 'YRELPDIKPVLRLNPPRKGYEGVKRSFMEGGALGYRGKEINKLIKRMI' A
#
# COMPACT_ATOMS: atom_id res chain seq x y z
N TYR A 1 -9.35 15.25 -6.10
CA TYR A 1 -10.53 14.66 -5.42
C TYR A 1 -11.70 15.63 -5.41
N ARG A 2 -11.55 16.87 -4.90
CA ARG A 2 -12.61 17.90 -4.93
C ARG A 2 -13.20 18.19 -6.32
N GLU A 3 -12.39 18.01 -7.36
CA GLU A 3 -12.77 18.28 -8.77
C GLU A 3 -13.10 17.00 -9.56
N LEU A 4 -13.08 15.83 -8.92
CA LEU A 4 -13.40 14.54 -9.54
C LEU A 4 -14.60 13.93 -8.81
N PRO A 5 -15.84 14.29 -9.20
CA PRO A 5 -17.04 13.89 -8.48
C PRO A 5 -17.27 12.37 -8.46
N ASP A 6 -16.77 11.64 -9.46
CA ASP A 6 -17.06 10.21 -9.65
C ASP A 6 -16.02 9.25 -9.04
N ILE A 7 -14.96 9.76 -8.42
CA ILE A 7 -13.92 8.90 -7.86
C ILE A 7 -14.24 8.50 -6.43
N LYS A 8 -14.03 7.21 -6.08
CA LYS A 8 -14.20 6.76 -4.69
C LYS A 8 -13.09 7.36 -3.81
N PRO A 9 -13.43 7.93 -2.64
CA PRO A 9 -12.45 8.59 -1.76
C PRO A 9 -11.51 7.61 -1.09
N VAL A 10 -12.01 6.39 -0.87
CA VAL A 10 -11.32 5.34 -0.15
C VAL A 10 -11.31 4.11 -1.03
N LEU A 11 -10.10 3.64 -1.34
CA LEU A 11 -9.90 2.36 -2.01
C LEU A 11 -9.87 1.26 -0.94
N ARG A 12 -10.89 0.41 -0.95
CA ARG A 12 -10.92 -0.80 -0.13
C ARG A 12 -10.15 -1.89 -0.87
N LEU A 13 -8.91 -2.13 -0.46
CA LEU A 13 -8.06 -3.17 -1.03
C LEU A 13 -8.17 -4.46 -0.23
N ASN A 14 -7.88 -5.59 -0.87
CA ASN A 14 -7.75 -6.87 -0.17
C ASN A 14 -6.48 -6.87 0.69
N PRO A 15 -6.41 -7.69 1.74
CA PRO A 15 -5.15 -7.94 2.44
C PRO A 15 -4.06 -8.40 1.46
N PRO A 16 -2.80 -8.00 1.65
CA PRO A 16 -1.74 -8.38 0.73
C PRO A 16 -1.51 -9.89 0.78
N ARG A 17 -1.49 -10.53 -0.39
CA ARG A 17 -1.06 -11.93 -0.54
C ARG A 17 0.34 -12.11 0.05
N LYS A 18 0.54 -13.18 0.84
CA LYS A 18 1.75 -13.46 1.63
C LYS A 18 2.02 -12.52 2.80
N GLY A 19 1.09 -11.63 3.14
CA GLY A 19 1.21 -10.71 4.27
C GLY A 19 2.22 -9.58 4.06
N TYR A 20 2.53 -8.88 5.15
CA TYR A 20 3.51 -7.80 5.19
C TYR A 20 4.89 -8.32 5.62
N GLU A 21 5.95 -7.62 5.22
CA GLU A 21 7.33 -7.99 5.58
C GLU A 21 7.62 -7.83 7.09
N GLY A 22 7.11 -6.76 7.71
CA GLY A 22 7.20 -6.52 9.15
C GLY A 22 6.56 -5.20 9.57
N VAL A 23 5.43 -5.24 10.28
CA VAL A 23 4.56 -4.06 10.51
C VAL A 23 5.23 -2.96 11.37
N LYS A 24 6.18 -3.34 12.22
CA LYS A 24 6.83 -2.42 13.17
C LYS A 24 8.14 -1.79 12.64
N ARG A 25 8.70 -2.29 11.55
CA ARG A 25 10.00 -1.84 11.01
C ARG A 25 9.80 -0.94 9.78
N SER A 26 10.76 -0.04 9.57
CA SER A 26 10.77 0.83 8.40
C SER A 26 11.01 0.03 7.11
N PHE A 27 10.51 0.52 5.97
CA PHE A 27 10.75 -0.11 4.67
C PHE A 27 12.26 -0.20 4.33
N MET A 28 13.06 0.77 4.77
CA MET A 28 14.52 0.77 4.58
C MET A 28 15.21 -0.40 5.31
N GLU A 29 14.66 -0.85 6.44
CA GLU A 29 15.16 -1.99 7.21
C GLU A 29 14.46 -3.31 6.85
N GLY A 30 13.76 -3.36 5.71
CA GLY A 30 13.01 -4.55 5.27
C GLY A 30 11.66 -4.74 5.95
N GLY A 31 11.13 -3.72 6.61
CA GLY A 31 9.78 -3.70 7.18
C GLY A 31 8.72 -3.13 6.25
N ALA A 32 7.55 -2.84 6.81
CA ALA A 32 6.38 -2.43 6.06
C ALA A 32 6.02 -0.94 6.21
N LEU A 33 6.66 -0.23 7.15
CA LEU A 33 6.30 1.12 7.57
C LEU A 33 7.02 2.19 6.74
N GLY A 34 6.29 3.24 6.37
CA GLY A 34 6.86 4.45 5.75
C GLY A 34 6.79 4.47 4.22
N TYR A 35 7.53 5.40 3.63
CA TYR A 35 7.52 5.65 2.20
C TYR A 35 8.32 4.57 1.44
N ARG A 36 7.66 3.92 0.47
CA ARG A 36 8.25 2.85 -0.37
C ARG A 36 8.69 3.32 -1.76
N GLY A 37 8.46 4.58 -2.12
CA GLY A 37 8.70 5.06 -3.48
C GLY A 37 7.98 4.24 -4.55
N LYS A 38 8.69 3.89 -5.63
CA LYS A 38 8.14 3.09 -6.74
C LYS A 38 7.74 1.67 -6.35
N GLU A 39 8.26 1.16 -5.24
CA GLU A 39 8.00 -0.21 -4.75
C GLU A 39 6.59 -0.37 -4.16
N ILE A 40 5.86 0.73 -3.93
CA ILE A 40 4.45 0.69 -3.50
C ILE A 40 3.57 -0.11 -4.48
N ASN A 41 3.89 -0.05 -5.77
CA ASN A 41 3.16 -0.78 -6.80
C ASN A 41 3.24 -2.30 -6.62
N LYS A 42 4.35 -2.82 -6.07
CA LYS A 42 4.49 -4.25 -5.77
C LYS A 42 3.58 -4.66 -4.62
N LEU A 43 3.39 -3.79 -3.61
CA LEU A 43 2.44 -4.04 -2.53
C LEU A 43 0.99 -4.00 -3.04
N ILE A 44 0.64 -2.97 -3.82
CA ILE A 44 -0.72 -2.82 -4.38
C ILE A 44 -1.09 -4.04 -5.23
N LYS A 45 -0.18 -4.55 -6.07
CA LYS A 45 -0.41 -5.77 -6.87
C LYS A 45 -0.68 -7.03 -6.03
N ARG A 46 -0.26 -7.06 -4.76
CA ARG A 46 -0.58 -8.17 -3.85
C ARG A 46 -1.95 -8.00 -3.17
N MET A 47 -2.51 -6.81 -3.19
CA MET A 47 -3.77 -6.42 -2.54
C MET A 47 -4.96 -6.36 -3.52
N ILE A 48 -4.71 -6.62 -4.81
CA ILE A 48 -5.72 -6.82 -5.85
C ILE A 48 -5.92 -8.32 -6.01
#